data_AF-A0A565BHB7-F1
#
_entry.id   AF-A0A565BHB7-F1
#
_cell.length_a   1.000
_cell.length_b   1.000
_cell.length_c   1.000
_cell.angle_alpha   90.00
_cell.angle_beta   90.00
_cell.angle_gamma   90.00
#
_symmetry.space_group_name_H-M   'P 1'
#
loop_
_entity.id
_entity.type
_entity.pdbx_description
1 polymer ?
#
loop_
_entity_poly.entity_id
_entity_poly.type
_entity_poly.pdbx_seq_one_letter_code
_entity_poly.pdbx_strand_id
1 'polypeptide(L)'
;MAVSPLIKFFCLINAKTAMIPTNASQTLNLDWILNNITAQSYIYMHFAEIQNLEANQIREFNITYNGGLLWYDFFRPSKLSTTIIYNPRAVSSPDGKFNFTFTVTGNSSLPPLINGLEIYSLGFFTA
;
A
#
# COMPACT_ATOMS: atom_id res chain seq x y z
N MET A 1 -10.55 -23.75 4.50
CA MET A 1 -9.67 -22.82 3.76
C MET A 1 -8.80 -22.14 4.80
N ALA A 2 -7.50 -22.41 4.83
CA ALA A 2 -6.60 -21.80 5.80
C ALA A 2 -5.93 -20.59 5.14
N VAL A 3 -6.11 -19.43 5.77
CA VAL A 3 -5.48 -18.17 5.36
C VAL A 3 -4.18 -18.07 6.15
N SER A 4 -3.04 -18.10 5.47
CA SER A 4 -1.76 -17.85 6.12
C SER A 4 -1.43 -16.37 5.93
N PRO A 5 -1.42 -15.55 7.00
CA PRO A 5 -1.00 -14.16 6.89
C PRO A 5 0.50 -14.12 6.58
N LEU A 6 0.86 -13.54 5.44
CA LEU A 6 2.25 -13.23 5.13
C LEU A 6 2.44 -11.76 5.44
N ILE A 7 2.74 -11.44 6.70
CA ILE A 7 2.91 -10.05 7.11
C ILE A 7 4.29 -9.58 6.63
N LYS A 8 4.33 -8.72 5.61
CA LYS A 8 5.60 -8.19 5.07
C LYS A 8 6.05 -6.89 5.74
N PHE A 9 5.18 -6.12 6.40
CA PHE A 9 5.60 -4.92 7.16
C PHE A 9 4.69 -4.63 8.37
N PHE A 10 5.26 -4.61 9.57
CA PHE A 10 4.64 -4.09 10.79
C PHE A 10 5.28 -2.75 11.16
N CYS A 11 4.52 -1.66 11.08
CA CYS A 11 4.81 -0.45 11.86
C CYS A 11 3.52 0.08 12.50
N LEU A 12 2.78 -0.82 13.15
CA LEU A 12 1.62 -0.49 13.96
C LEU A 12 2.02 -0.35 15.42
N ILE A 13 2.55 0.82 15.78
CA ILE A 13 2.36 1.39 17.12
C ILE A 13 1.93 2.86 16.95
N ASN A 14 0.60 3.06 16.88
CA ASN A 14 -0.12 4.34 16.91
C ASN A 14 -0.17 5.21 15.64
N ALA A 15 0.05 4.66 14.43
CA ALA A 15 0.06 5.48 13.21
C ALA A 15 1.02 6.70 13.32
N LYS A 16 2.11 6.54 14.07
CA LYS A 16 3.14 7.57 14.32
C LYS A 16 4.34 7.45 13.37
N THR A 17 4.35 6.40 12.57
CA THR A 17 5.47 5.99 11.73
C THR A 17 4.95 5.68 10.34
N ALA A 18 5.73 6.04 9.32
CA ALA A 18 5.44 5.75 7.93
C ALA A 18 6.73 5.57 7.15
N MET A 19 6.67 4.77 6.09
CA MET A 19 7.69 4.77 5.06
C MET A 19 7.40 5.91 4.09
N ILE A 20 8.42 6.72 3.81
CA ILE A 20 8.36 7.91 2.98
C ILE A 20 9.61 7.92 2.09
N PRO A 21 9.50 8.18 0.77
CA PRO A 21 10.65 8.42 -0.10
C PRO A 21 11.51 9.58 0.40
N THR A 22 12.83 9.47 0.21
CA THR A 22 13.79 10.50 0.62
C THR A 22 13.63 11.80 -0.18
N ASN A 23 13.14 11.71 -1.41
CA ASN A 23 12.92 12.86 -2.29
C ASN A 23 11.42 13.06 -2.56
N ALA A 24 10.96 14.31 -2.50
CA ALA A 24 9.55 14.67 -2.66
C ALA A 24 8.96 14.24 -4.02
N SER A 25 9.78 14.21 -5.07
CA SER A 25 9.35 13.79 -6.42
C SER A 25 9.48 12.29 -6.66
N GLN A 26 9.97 11.52 -5.69
CA GLN A 26 10.14 10.07 -5.87
C GLN A 26 8.84 9.32 -5.58
N THR A 27 8.58 8.37 -6.46
CA THR A 27 7.58 7.33 -6.30
C THR A 27 7.97 6.37 -5.17
N LEU A 28 7.01 5.94 -4.36
CA LEU A 28 7.21 4.84 -3.42
C LEU A 28 6.82 3.54 -4.12
N ASN A 29 7.71 2.54 -4.09
CA ASN A 29 7.49 1.23 -4.69
C ASN A 29 7.50 0.15 -3.62
N LEU A 30 6.57 -0.78 -3.71
CA LEU A 30 6.45 -1.94 -2.84
C LEU A 30 6.41 -3.20 -3.70
N ASP A 31 7.40 -4.04 -3.52
CA ASP A 31 7.57 -5.26 -4.30
C ASP A 31 7.58 -6.49 -3.41
N TRP A 32 6.83 -7.50 -3.83
CA TRP A 32 6.91 -8.80 -3.22
C TRP A 32 6.58 -9.93 -4.19
N ILE A 33 7.16 -11.09 -3.90
CA ILE A 33 6.92 -12.33 -4.64
C ILE A 33 6.15 -13.28 -3.73
N LEU A 34 5.13 -13.93 -4.29
CA LEU A 34 4.47 -15.09 -3.69
C LEU A 34 5.05 -16.36 -4.30
N ASN A 35 5.40 -17.33 -3.45
CA ASN A 35 5.93 -18.62 -3.92
C ASN A 35 4.89 -19.42 -4.72
N ASN A 36 3.61 -19.26 -4.39
CA ASN A 36 2.50 -19.87 -5.12
C ASN A 36 1.85 -18.83 -6.03
N ILE A 37 2.12 -18.93 -7.33
CA ILE A 37 1.61 -18.02 -8.37
C ILE A 37 0.09 -18.07 -8.54
N THR A 38 -0.57 -19.14 -8.07
CA THR A 38 -2.04 -19.28 -8.11
C THR A 38 -2.73 -18.68 -6.87
N ALA A 39 -1.95 -18.24 -5.88
CA ALA A 39 -2.50 -17.73 -4.64
C ALA A 39 -3.24 -16.41 -4.87
N GLN A 40 -4.51 -16.39 -4.50
CA GLN A 40 -5.29 -15.16 -4.38
C GLN A 40 -4.90 -14.46 -3.08
N SER A 41 -4.70 -13.14 -3.13
CA SER A 41 -4.30 -12.35 -1.97
C SER A 41 -5.22 -11.17 -1.72
N TYR A 42 -5.58 -10.97 -0.46
CA TYR A 42 -6.19 -9.74 0.02
C TYR A 42 -5.10 -8.82 0.56
N ILE A 43 -5.17 -7.55 0.18
CA ILE A 43 -4.18 -6.54 0.49
C ILE A 43 -4.88 -5.41 1.23
N TYR A 44 -4.37 -5.07 2.41
CA TYR A 44 -4.85 -3.96 3.22
C TYR A 44 -3.68 -3.00 3.45
N MET A 45 -3.88 -1.74 3.04
CA MET A 45 -2.89 -0.69 3.21
C MET A 45 -3.39 0.33 4.21
N HIS A 46 -2.57 0.62 5.21
CA HIS A 46 -2.89 1.54 6.29
C HIS A 46 -2.17 2.86 6.07
N PHE A 47 -2.94 3.95 6.14
CA PHE A 47 -2.45 5.30 5.92
C PHE A 47 -2.92 6.25 7.02
N ALA A 48 -2.04 7.12 7.47
CA ALA A 48 -2.32 8.26 8.32
C ALA A 48 -1.25 9.33 8.04
N GLU A 49 -1.67 10.58 7.96
CA GLU A 49 -0.74 11.69 7.85
C GLU A 49 -0.09 11.91 9.22
N ILE A 50 1.23 11.68 9.28
CA ILE A 50 2.01 11.74 10.52
C ILE A 50 2.73 13.09 10.68
N GLN A 51 2.84 13.86 9.60
CA GLN A 51 3.46 15.17 9.58
C GLN A 51 2.39 16.25 9.78
N ASN A 52 2.78 17.38 10.37
CA ASN A 52 1.91 18.54 10.43
C ASN A 52 2.05 19.35 9.13
N LEU A 53 1.05 19.26 8.25
CA LEU A 53 1.09 19.96 6.96
C LEU A 53 0.75 21.44 7.15
N GLU A 54 1.52 22.32 6.51
CA GLU A 54 1.17 23.74 6.34
C GLU A 54 0.01 23.90 5.35
N ALA A 55 -0.63 25.07 5.32
CA ALA A 55 -1.82 25.31 4.50
C ALA A 55 -1.60 25.13 2.98
N ASN A 56 -0.37 25.32 2.51
CA ASN A 56 0.05 25.14 1.11
C ASN A 56 0.68 23.76 0.86
N GLN A 57 0.81 22.92 1.88
CA GLN A 57 1.36 21.58 1.75
C GLN A 57 0.25 20.58 1.52
N ILE A 58 0.39 19.78 0.47
CA ILE A 58 -0.57 18.76 0.09
C ILE A 58 0.20 17.47 -0.10
N ARG A 59 -0.26 16.41 0.56
CA ARG A 59 0.11 15.04 0.23
C ARG A 59 -1.05 14.38 -0.50
N GLU A 60 -0.88 14.20 -1.78
CA GLU A 60 -1.85 13.54 -2.65
C GLU A 60 -1.14 12.59 -3.61
N PHE A 61 -1.59 11.35 -3.70
CA PHE A 61 -0.96 10.35 -4.57
C PHE A 61 -1.96 9.32 -5.09
N ASN A 62 -1.60 8.72 -6.21
CA ASN A 62 -2.28 7.59 -6.82
C ASN A 62 -1.57 6.30 -6.43
N ILE A 63 -2.34 5.22 -6.30
CA ILE A 63 -1.85 3.87 -6.02
C ILE A 63 -2.18 3.01 -7.24
N THR A 64 -1.17 2.38 -7.82
CA THR A 64 -1.32 1.43 -8.92
C THR A 64 -0.60 0.12 -8.62
N TYR A 65 -0.95 -0.94 -9.34
CA TYR A 65 -0.34 -2.26 -9.17
C TYR A 65 -0.21 -3.03 -10.48
N ASN A 66 0.60 -4.10 -10.49
CA ASN A 66 0.74 -5.06 -11.59
C ASN A 66 0.89 -4.38 -12.98
N GLY A 67 1.82 -3.44 -13.11
CA GLY A 67 2.07 -2.75 -14.38
C GLY A 67 1.15 -1.54 -14.65
N GLY A 68 0.54 -0.96 -13.61
CA GLY A 68 -0.17 0.33 -13.70
C GLY A 68 -1.69 0.24 -13.58
N LEU A 69 -2.25 -0.91 -13.21
CA LEU A 69 -3.67 -1.03 -12.89
C LEU A 69 -4.01 -0.12 -11.71
N LEU A 70 -5.08 0.66 -11.83
CA LEU A 70 -5.49 1.57 -10.78
C LEU A 70 -5.99 0.79 -9.55
N TRP A 71 -5.45 1.11 -8.39
CA TRP A 71 -5.93 0.63 -7.09
C TRP A 71 -6.75 1.72 -6.38
N TYR A 72 -6.24 2.95 -6.38
CA TYR A 72 -6.90 4.11 -5.79
C TYR A 72 -6.31 5.41 -6.37
N ASP A 73 -7.11 6.45 -6.59
CA ASP A 73 -6.69 7.75 -7.13
C ASP A 73 -6.90 8.92 -6.15
N PHE A 74 -6.12 9.99 -6.33
CA PHE A 74 -6.20 11.26 -5.58
C PHE A 74 -6.27 11.08 -4.05
N PHE A 75 -5.55 10.10 -3.51
CA PHE A 75 -5.64 9.77 -2.10
C PHE A 75 -4.95 10.82 -1.23
N ARG A 76 -5.67 11.29 -0.21
CA ARG A 76 -5.15 12.18 0.83
C ARG A 76 -5.30 11.53 2.21
N PRO A 77 -4.19 11.17 2.89
CA PRO A 77 -4.28 10.60 4.22
C PRO A 77 -4.76 11.64 5.25
N SER A 78 -5.58 11.20 6.22
CA SER A 78 -6.06 12.05 7.31
C SER A 78 -5.03 12.15 8.43
N LYS A 79 -4.92 13.33 9.04
CA LYS A 79 -3.95 13.59 10.13
C LYS A 79 -4.23 12.70 11.34
N LEU A 80 -3.25 11.87 11.72
CA LEU A 80 -3.29 10.97 12.88
C LEU A 80 -4.52 10.05 12.94
N SER A 81 -5.20 9.84 11.81
CA SER A 81 -6.38 8.99 11.70
C SER A 81 -6.14 7.97 10.60
N THR A 82 -6.24 6.69 10.96
CA THR A 82 -5.95 5.59 10.04
C THR A 82 -7.08 5.41 9.04
N THR A 83 -6.75 5.49 7.76
CA THR A 83 -7.57 5.03 6.64
C THR A 83 -7.02 3.70 6.12
N ILE A 84 -7.91 2.74 5.88
CA ILE A 84 -7.54 1.44 5.30
C ILE A 84 -8.05 1.39 3.87
N ILE A 85 -7.15 1.23 2.90
CA ILE A 85 -7.50 0.99 1.50
C ILE A 85 -7.29 -0.49 1.20
N TYR A 86 -8.32 -1.13 0.65
CA TYR A 86 -8.31 -2.54 0.28
C TYR A 86 -9.19 -2.77 -0.95
N ASN A 87 -8.96 -3.87 -1.66
CA ASN A 87 -9.85 -4.35 -2.70
C ASN A 87 -10.80 -5.41 -2.10
N PRO A 88 -12.13 -5.29 -2.27
CA PRO A 88 -13.07 -6.31 -1.81
C PRO A 88 -12.85 -7.68 -2.46
N ARG A 89 -12.23 -7.72 -3.64
CA ARG A 89 -11.87 -8.96 -4.34
C ARG A 89 -10.38 -9.23 -4.18
N ALA A 90 -10.06 -10.50 -3.95
CA ALA A 90 -8.68 -10.93 -3.91
C ALA A 90 -8.03 -10.74 -5.29
N VAL A 91 -6.75 -10.38 -5.28
CA VAL A 91 -5.95 -10.18 -6.48
C VAL A 91 -4.92 -11.29 -6.64
N SER A 92 -4.58 -11.58 -7.89
CA SER A 92 -3.55 -12.53 -8.29
C SER A 92 -2.56 -11.84 -9.21
N SER A 93 -1.34 -12.36 -9.28
CA SER A 93 -0.36 -11.97 -10.30
C SER A 93 0.06 -13.20 -11.10
N PRO A 94 0.05 -13.17 -12.45
CA PRO A 94 0.38 -14.33 -13.28
C PRO A 94 1.78 -14.92 -13.02
N ASP A 95 2.74 -14.08 -12.63
CA ASP A 95 4.12 -14.48 -12.33
C ASP A 95 4.42 -14.52 -10.82
N GLY A 96 3.38 -14.38 -9.99
CA GLY A 96 3.48 -14.30 -8.53
C GLY A 96 4.12 -13.01 -8.02
N LYS A 97 4.48 -12.06 -8.88
CA LYS A 97 5.09 -10.79 -8.48
C LYS A 97 4.02 -9.73 -8.34
N PHE A 98 3.97 -9.11 -7.17
CA PHE A 98 3.18 -7.92 -6.93
C PHE A 98 4.13 -6.75 -6.83
N ASN A 99 3.83 -5.72 -7.62
CA ASN A 99 4.47 -4.41 -7.57
C ASN A 99 3.36 -3.40 -7.35
N PHE A 100 3.49 -2.61 -6.29
CA PHE A 100 2.62 -1.49 -5.99
C PHE A 100 3.42 -0.19 -6.07
N THR A 101 2.81 0.79 -6.71
CA THR A 101 3.46 2.04 -7.08
C THR A 101 2.60 3.19 -6.59
N PHE A 102 3.22 4.10 -5.85
CA PHE A 102 2.58 5.25 -5.23
C PHE A 102 3.15 6.51 -5.84
N THR A 103 2.37 7.18 -6.68
CA THR A 103 2.84 8.29 -7.52
C THR A 103 2.16 9.58 -7.08
N VAL A 104 2.95 10.61 -6.80
CA VAL A 104 2.45 11.96 -6.50
C VAL A 104 1.57 12.48 -7.64
N THR A 105 0.51 13.21 -7.30
CA THR A 105 -0.28 13.94 -8.30
C THR A 105 0.34 15.32 -8.57
N GLY A 106 -0.13 16.02 -9.61
CA GLY A 106 0.29 17.39 -9.91
C GLY A 106 -0.07 18.41 -8.82
N ASN A 107 -0.96 18.06 -7.90
CA ASN A 107 -1.36 18.91 -6.76
C ASN A 107 -0.54 18.65 -5.49
N SER A 108 0.32 17.61 -5.49
CA SER A 108 1.08 17.23 -4.29
C SER A 108 2.41 17.97 -4.23
N SER A 109 2.73 18.50 -3.05
CA SER A 109 4.05 19.05 -2.73
C SER A 109 4.88 18.13 -1.84
N LEU A 110 4.28 17.01 -1.40
CA LEU A 110 4.91 16.03 -0.53
C LEU A 110 4.91 14.64 -1.18
N PRO A 111 5.92 13.80 -0.88
CA PRO A 111 5.99 12.45 -1.42
C PRO A 111 4.86 11.57 -0.86
N PRO A 112 4.59 10.39 -1.43
CA PRO A 112 3.65 9.44 -0.83
C PRO A 112 4.14 8.93 0.54
N LEU A 113 3.23 8.35 1.31
CA LEU A 113 3.56 7.63 2.54
C LEU A 113 2.71 6.38 2.69
N ILE A 114 3.18 5.42 3.48
CA ILE A 114 2.39 4.26 3.93
C ILE A 114 2.79 3.89 5.36
N ASN A 115 1.82 3.58 6.21
CA ASN A 115 2.06 3.26 7.62
C ASN A 115 2.14 1.74 7.85
N GLY A 116 1.41 0.94 7.07
CA GLY A 116 1.41 -0.51 7.19
C GLY A 116 0.82 -1.21 5.96
N LEU A 117 1.24 -2.46 5.75
CA LEU A 117 0.79 -3.32 4.67
C LEU A 117 0.52 -4.73 5.21
N GLU A 118 -0.71 -5.18 5.08
CA GLU A 118 -1.11 -6.55 5.41
C GLU A 118 -1.45 -7.32 4.14
N ILE A 119 -0.92 -8.55 4.03
CA ILE A 119 -1.15 -9.43 2.89
C ILE A 119 -1.66 -10.76 3.43
N TYR A 120 -2.87 -11.14 3.01
CA TYR A 120 -3.50 -12.40 3.35
C TYR A 120 -3.64 -13.24 2.09
N SER A 121 -2.79 -14.26 1.96
CA SER A 121 -2.82 -15.17 0.82
C SER A 121 -3.67 -16.41 1.13
N LEU A 122 -4.56 -16.75 0.22
CA LEU A 122 -5.31 -17.99 0.25
C LEU A 122 -4.41 -19.11 -0.28
N GLY A 123 -3.93 -19.96 0.64
CA GLY A 123 -3.21 -21.17 0.29
C GLY A 123 -4.17 -22.34 0.09
N PHE A 124 -4.03 -23.08 -1.00
CA PHE A 124 -4.53 -24.45 -1.06
C PHE A 124 -3.56 -25.34 -0.27
N PHE A 125 -4.01 -25.90 0.83
CA PHE A 125 -3.33 -27.02 1.47
C PHE A 125 -3.80 -28.29 0.77
N THR A 126 -2.93 -28.97 0.05
CA THR A 126 -3.15 -30.38 -0.30
C THR A 126 -2.90 -31.18 0.97
N ALA A 127 -3.93 -31.87 1.46
CA ALA A 127 -3.81 -32.85 2.53
C ALA A 127 -3.04 -34.09 2.06
#